data_AF-A0AAW2E2H0-F1
#
_entry.id   AF-A0AAW2E2H0-F1
#
_cell.length_a   1.000
_cell.length_b   1.000
_cell.length_c   1.000
_cell.angle_alpha   90.00
_cell.angle_beta   90.00
_cell.angle_gamma   90.00
#
_symmetry.space_group_name_H-M   'P 1'
#
loop_
_entity.id
_entity.type
_entity.pdbx_description
1 polymer ?
#
loop_
_entity_poly.entity_id
_entity_poly.type
_entity_poly.pdbx_seq_one_letter_code
_entity_poly.pdbx_strand_id
1 'polypeptide(L)'
;MSLPDGVIRLWPKGGHGHHNGVKSVMGHLDGCREFPRLCIGIGNPPGTMDMKAFLLQKFSSVERKQIDVALEKGVEAVRTLVLQGFNHNIERFNLGQKYKYHKV
;
A
#
# COMPACT_ATOMS: atom_id res chain seq x y z
N MET A 1 9.86 -1.92 -1.62
CA MET A 1 9.22 -3.26 -1.60
C MET A 1 7.96 -3.13 -2.41
N SER A 2 7.89 -3.82 -3.54
CA SER A 2 6.70 -3.77 -4.40
C SER A 2 5.61 -4.69 -3.86
N LEU A 3 4.38 -4.22 -3.87
CA LEU A 3 3.19 -5.00 -3.48
C LEU A 3 2.40 -5.33 -4.77
N PRO A 4 1.91 -6.57 -4.95
CA PRO A 4 1.07 -6.96 -6.06
C PRO A 4 -0.23 -6.18 -6.06
N ASP A 5 -0.91 -6.18 -7.21
CA ASP A 5 -2.16 -5.47 -7.39
C ASP A 5 -3.21 -5.83 -6.34
N GLY A 6 -3.76 -4.79 -5.71
CA GLY A 6 -4.80 -4.92 -4.70
C GLY A 6 -4.35 -5.52 -3.36
N VAL A 7 -3.05 -5.81 -3.17
CA VAL A 7 -2.49 -6.17 -1.87
C VAL A 7 -2.23 -4.89 -1.08
N ILE A 8 -2.85 -4.78 0.09
CA ILE A 8 -2.72 -3.61 0.96
C ILE A 8 -1.98 -3.96 2.24
N ARG A 9 -1.25 -3.01 2.82
CA ARG A 9 -0.51 -3.22 4.05
C ARG A 9 -0.42 -1.95 4.88
N LEU A 10 -0.74 -2.06 6.18
CA LEU A 10 -0.49 -1.01 7.15
C LEU A 10 0.90 -1.16 7.76
N TRP A 11 1.72 -0.13 7.61
CA TRP A 11 3.03 -0.03 8.23
C TRP A 11 2.95 0.94 9.40
N PRO A 12 3.42 0.57 10.61
CA PRO A 12 3.47 1.50 11.74
C PRO A 12 4.52 2.60 11.55
N LYS A 13 5.59 2.29 10.81
CA LYS A 13 6.71 3.18 10.54
C LYS A 13 7.61 2.69 9.41
N GLY A 14 8.61 3.47 9.05
CA GLY A 14 9.72 3.08 8.17
C GLY A 14 9.99 4.08 7.05
N GLY A 15 10.93 3.76 6.15
CA GLY A 15 11.38 4.67 5.09
C GLY A 15 10.38 4.84 3.94
N HIS A 16 10.74 5.71 2.99
CA HIS A 16 9.90 6.05 1.83
C HIS A 16 9.76 4.94 0.79
N GLY A 17 10.57 3.87 0.85
CA GLY A 17 10.43 2.72 -0.05
C GLY A 17 10.53 3.05 -1.54
N HIS A 18 11.32 4.07 -1.90
CA HIS A 18 11.45 4.67 -3.24
C HIS A 18 10.23 5.47 -3.74
N HIS A 19 9.23 5.74 -2.90
CA HIS A 19 8.10 6.61 -3.25
C HIS A 19 8.43 8.10 -3.02
N ASN A 20 8.44 8.90 -4.09
CA ASN A 20 8.80 10.32 -4.03
C ASN A 20 7.86 11.15 -3.14
N GLY A 21 6.55 10.87 -3.15
CA GLY A 21 5.59 11.54 -2.25
C GLY A 21 5.91 11.31 -0.77
N VAL A 22 6.18 10.06 -0.36
CA VAL A 22 6.56 9.76 1.03
C VAL A 22 7.91 10.39 1.38
N LYS A 23 8.88 10.40 0.45
CA LYS A 23 10.16 11.09 0.64
C LYS A 23 9.94 12.59 0.91
N SER A 24 9.03 13.23 0.18
CA SER A 24 8.67 14.64 0.39
C SER A 24 8.03 14.86 1.76
N VAL A 25 7.04 14.04 2.15
CA VAL A 25 6.40 14.12 3.47
C VAL A 25 7.43 13.98 4.60
N MET A 26 8.30 12.97 4.53
CA MET A 26 9.39 12.79 5.51
C MET A 26 10.30 14.02 5.58
N GLY A 27 10.62 14.64 4.44
CA GLY A 27 11.45 15.85 4.38
C GLY A 27 10.82 17.04 5.10
N HIS A 28 9.50 17.20 5.05
CA HIS A 28 8.77 18.25 5.77
C HIS A 28 8.55 17.93 7.26
N LEU A 29 8.86 16.71 7.69
CA LEU A 29 8.78 16.25 9.07
C LEU A 29 10.19 16.02 9.65
N ASP A 30 11.18 16.81 9.24
CA ASP A 30 12.58 16.72 9.70
C ASP A 30 13.19 15.32 9.60
N GLY A 31 12.83 14.58 8.54
CA GLY A 31 13.30 13.21 8.31
C GLY A 31 12.58 12.15 9.15
N CYS A 32 11.52 12.52 9.89
CA CYS A 32 10.74 11.60 10.70
C CYS A 32 10.21 10.42 9.88
N ARG A 33 10.34 9.22 10.46
CA ARG A 33 9.89 7.94 9.88
C ARG A 33 8.81 7.26 10.71
N GLU A 34 8.46 7.87 11.83
CA GLU A 34 7.59 7.33 12.88
C GLU A 34 6.14 7.75 12.64
N PHE A 35 5.64 7.58 11.41
CA PHE A 35 4.23 7.78 11.08
C PHE A 35 3.65 6.55 10.37
N PRO A 36 2.39 6.20 10.68
CA PRO A 36 1.73 5.08 10.03
C PRO A 36 1.39 5.39 8.58
N ARG A 37 1.41 4.36 7.74
CA ARG A 37 1.03 4.46 6.34
C ARG A 37 0.29 3.21 5.86
N LEU A 38 -0.79 3.43 5.12
CA LEU A 38 -1.44 2.40 4.33
C LEU A 38 -0.81 2.39 2.94
N CYS A 39 -0.19 1.27 2.56
CA CYS A 39 0.31 1.06 1.20
C CYS A 39 -0.69 0.22 0.42
N ILE A 40 -0.98 0.64 -0.81
CA ILE A 40 -1.81 -0.11 -1.77
C ILE A 40 -0.89 -0.57 -2.90
N GLY A 41 -0.84 -1.87 -3.14
CA GLY A 41 -0.08 -2.46 -4.23
C GLY A 41 -0.74 -2.21 -5.58
N ILE A 42 0.09 -1.79 -6.51
CA ILE A 42 -0.26 -1.52 -7.92
C ILE A 42 0.65 -2.35 -8.84
N GLY A 43 1.24 -3.43 -8.33
CA GLY A 43 2.07 -4.32 -9.13
C GLY A 43 3.40 -3.71 -9.56
N ASN A 44 3.97 -4.27 -10.63
CA ASN A 44 5.20 -3.80 -11.25
C ASN A 44 4.96 -3.60 -12.76
N PRO A 45 5.68 -2.66 -13.39
CA PRO A 45 5.61 -2.48 -14.84
C PRO A 45 5.94 -3.80 -15.56
N PRO A 46 5.16 -4.19 -16.58
CA PRO A 46 5.42 -5.41 -17.33
C PRO A 46 6.67 -5.26 -18.22
N GLY A 47 7.54 -6.27 -18.20
CA GLY A 47 8.73 -6.33 -19.06
C GLY A 47 9.69 -5.16 -18.83
N THR A 48 9.99 -4.42 -19.90
CA THR A 48 10.91 -3.26 -19.89
C THR A 48 10.18 -1.92 -19.90
N MET A 49 8.89 -1.90 -19.58
CA MET A 49 8.10 -0.67 -19.53
C MET A 49 8.70 0.32 -18.51
N ASP A 50 8.78 1.60 -18.90
CA ASP A 50 9.21 2.66 -18.00
C ASP A 50 8.26 2.82 -16.80
N MET A 51 8.84 2.99 -15.61
CA MET A 51 8.09 3.09 -14.36
C MET A 51 7.17 4.32 -14.33
N LYS A 52 7.59 5.47 -14.88
CA LYS A 52 6.73 6.66 -14.89
C LYS A 52 5.56 6.47 -15.85
N ALA A 53 5.80 5.87 -17.00
CA ALA A 53 4.75 5.54 -17.95
C ALA A 53 3.69 4.62 -17.31
N PHE A 54 4.12 3.57 -16.61
CA PHE A 54 3.22 2.67 -15.87
C PHE A 54 2.38 3.41 -14.82
N LEU A 55 2.99 4.29 -14.01
CA LEU A 55 2.29 5.04 -12.96
C LEU A 55 1.25 6.02 -13.49
N LEU A 56 1.42 6.53 -14.72
CA LEU A 56 0.51 7.50 -15.32
C LEU A 56 -0.60 6.84 -16.15
N GLN A 57 -0.57 5.53 -16.32
CA GLN A 57 -1.62 4.79 -17.02
C GLN A 57 -2.84 4.57 -16.15
N LYS A 58 -3.98 4.38 -16.81
CA LYS A 58 -5.21 3.92 -16.15
C LYS A 58 -5.10 2.42 -15.90
N PHE A 59 -5.64 1.97 -14.77
CA PHE A 59 -5.84 0.54 -14.51
C PHE A 59 -6.71 -0.10 -15.60
N SER A 60 -6.36 -1.33 -15.97
CA SER A 60 -7.23 -2.23 -16.73
C SER A 60 -8.51 -2.55 -15.94
N SER A 61 -9.51 -3.14 -16.60
CA SER A 61 -10.76 -3.53 -15.94
C SER A 61 -10.56 -4.61 -14.87
N VAL A 62 -9.55 -5.46 -15.01
CA VAL A 62 -9.21 -6.51 -14.04
C VAL A 62 -8.52 -5.91 -12.82
N GLU A 63 -7.46 -5.11 -13.04
CA GLU A 63 -6.75 -4.42 -11.96
C GLU A 63 -7.70 -3.49 -11.21
N ARG A 64 -8.58 -2.77 -11.93
CA ARG A 64 -9.54 -1.86 -11.31
C ARG A 64 -10.43 -2.58 -10.29
N LYS A 65 -10.95 -3.77 -10.62
CA LYS A 65 -11.74 -4.57 -9.67
C LYS A 65 -10.93 -4.97 -8.43
N GLN A 66 -9.66 -5.33 -8.60
CA GLN A 66 -8.78 -5.68 -7.49
C GLN A 66 -8.51 -4.46 -6.59
N ILE A 67 -8.30 -3.28 -7.20
CA ILE A 67 -8.12 -2.02 -6.49
C ILE A 67 -9.39 -1.61 -5.76
N ASP A 68 -10.58 -1.74 -6.35
CA ASP A 68 -11.84 -1.40 -5.68
C ASP A 68 -12.06 -2.25 -4.41
N VAL A 69 -11.82 -3.57 -4.49
CA VAL A 69 -11.85 -4.46 -3.32
C VAL A 69 -10.76 -4.09 -2.29
N ALA A 70 -9.61 -3.64 -2.74
CA ALA A 70 -8.53 -3.19 -1.86
C ALA A 70 -8.89 -1.89 -1.12
N LEU A 71 -9.57 -0.96 -1.79
CA LEU A 71 -10.03 0.29 -1.19
C LEU A 71 -11.08 0.03 -0.10
N GLU A 72 -12.06 -0.83 -0.33
CA GLU A 72 -13.06 -1.21 0.68
C GLU A 72 -12.41 -1.75 1.95
N LYS A 73 -11.47 -2.68 1.80
CA LYS A 73 -10.69 -3.24 2.92
C LYS A 73 -9.77 -2.21 3.57
N GLY A 74 -9.24 -1.28 2.78
CA GLY A 74 -8.41 -0.18 3.26
C GLY A 74 -9.18 0.75 4.20
N VAL A 75 -10.44 1.04 3.87
CA VAL A 75 -11.33 1.85 4.73
C VAL A 75 -11.54 1.18 6.08
N GLU A 76 -11.84 -0.12 6.11
CA GLU A 76 -12.01 -0.89 7.34
C GLU A 76 -10.72 -0.89 8.19
N ALA A 77 -9.58 -1.09 7.55
CA ALA A 77 -8.27 -1.12 8.22
C ALA A 77 -7.90 0.25 8.82
N VAL A 78 -8.11 1.34 8.08
CA VAL A 78 -7.88 2.70 8.57
C VAL A 78 -8.83 3.03 9.72
N ARG A 79 -10.12 2.66 9.61
CA ARG A 79 -11.08 2.84 10.71
C ARG A 79 -10.64 2.12 11.97
N THR A 80 -10.20 0.86 11.83
CA THR A 80 -9.68 0.06 12.94
C THR A 80 -8.46 0.71 13.56
N LEU A 81 -7.50 1.15 12.73
CA LEU A 81 -6.28 1.82 13.19
C LEU A 81 -6.58 3.12 13.96
N VAL A 82 -7.50 3.95 13.46
CA VAL A 82 -7.85 5.23 14.11
C VAL A 82 -8.55 5.00 15.45
N LEU A 83 -9.45 4.01 15.54
CA LEU A 83 -10.23 3.76 16.74
C LEU A 83 -9.49 2.94 17.80
N GLN A 84 -8.59 2.04 17.38
CA GLN A 84 -8.00 1.03 18.27
C GLN A 84 -6.47 1.02 18.25
N GLY A 85 -5.84 1.86 17.44
CA GLY A 85 -4.38 1.85 17.24
C GLY A 85 -3.89 0.60 16.52
N PHE A 86 -2.56 0.40 16.55
CA PHE A 86 -1.96 -0.86 16.11
C PHE A 86 -2.26 -1.95 17.14
N ASN A 87 -3.10 -2.89 16.76
CA ASN A 87 -3.50 -4.01 17.59
C ASN A 87 -3.49 -5.33 16.79
N HIS A 88 -3.91 -6.41 17.45
CA HIS A 88 -3.96 -7.74 16.84
C HIS A 88 -4.86 -7.81 15.58
N ASN A 89 -5.89 -6.97 15.46
CA ASN A 89 -6.74 -6.93 14.27
C ASN A 89 -5.96 -6.40 13.05
N ILE A 90 -5.12 -5.38 13.24
CA ILE A 90 -4.24 -4.86 12.18
C ILE A 90 -3.15 -5.87 11.80
N GLU A 91 -2.59 -6.59 12.78
CA GLU A 91 -1.62 -7.67 12.52
C GLU A 91 -2.26 -8.79 11.67
N ARG A 92 -3.45 -9.25 12.07
CA ARG A 92 -4.22 -10.27 11.35
C ARG A 92 -4.60 -9.79 9.95
N PHE A 93 -5.01 -8.54 9.81
CA PHE A 93 -5.29 -7.93 8.52
C PHE A 93 -4.07 -7.99 7.60
N ASN A 94 -2.90 -7.56 8.09
CA ASN A 94 -1.66 -7.59 7.33
C ASN A 94 -1.25 -9.03 6.94
N LEU A 95 -1.45 -10.01 7.82
CA LEU A 95 -1.23 -11.43 7.52
C LEU A 95 -2.17 -11.93 6.42
N GLY A 96 -3.46 -11.59 6.49
CA GLY A 96 -4.44 -11.94 5.44
C GLY A 96 -4.05 -11.39 4.07
N GLN A 97 -3.49 -10.19 4.02
CA GLN A 97 -2.98 -9.57 2.79
C GLN A 97 -1.69 -10.25 2.29
N LYS A 98 -0.81 -10.70 3.20
CA LYS A 98 0.38 -11.49 2.84
C LYS A 98 0.01 -12.80 2.14
N TYR A 99 -1.08 -13.46 2.52
CA TYR A 99 -1.51 -14.70 1.83
C TYR A 99 -2.14 -14.43 0.46
N LYS A 100 -2.78 -13.27 0.26
CA LYS A 100 -3.20 -12.84 -1.08
C LYS A 100 -2.00 -12.67 -2.02
N TYR A 101 -0.88 -12.16 -1.52
CA TYR A 101 0.36 -11.98 -2.28
C TYR A 101 0.85 -13.29 -2.95
N HIS A 102 0.62 -14.45 -2.34
CA HIS A 102 1.15 -15.74 -2.82
C HIS A 102 0.18 -16.49 -3.74
N LYS A 103 -1.06 -16.00 -3.90
CA LYS A 103 -2.08 -16.62 -4.77
C LYS A 103 -2.21 -15.92 -6.13
N VAL A 104 -1.53 -14.79 -6.32
CA VAL A 104 -1.43 -14.04 -7.57
C VAL A 104 -0.08 -14.35 -8.18
#